data_AF-A0A821T6L6-F1
#
_entry.id   AF-A0A821T6L6-F1
#
_cell.length_a   1.000
_cell.length_b   1.000
_cell.length_c   1.000
_cell.angle_alpha   90.00
_cell.angle_beta   90.00
_cell.angle_gamma   90.00
#
_symmetry.space_group_name_H-M   'P 1'
#
loop_
_entity.id
_entity.type
_entity.pdbx_description
1 polymer ?
#
loop_
_entity_poly.entity_id
_entity_poly.type
_entity_poly.pdbx_seq_one_letter_code
_entity_poly.pdbx_strand_id
1 'polypeptide(L)' 'MPKYYCDYCDTYLTHDSPSVRKTHCQGRKHKENVRDYYQKWMEEQAQKLIDQTTAAYKSGKLINPPFP' A
#
# COMPACT_ATOMS: atom_id res chain seq x y z
N MET A 1 -14.80 -26.07 4.44
CA MET A 1 -13.73 -25.16 4.90
C MET A 1 -13.73 -23.94 4.01
N PRO A 2 -13.70 -22.71 4.55
CA PRO A 2 -13.63 -21.49 3.75
C PRO A 2 -12.35 -21.51 2.91
N LYS A 3 -12.43 -21.12 1.63
CA LYS A 3 -11.25 -21.02 0.77
C LYS A 3 -10.40 -19.83 1.22
N TYR A 4 -9.09 -19.99 1.30
CA TYR A 4 -8.20 -18.88 1.62
C TYR A 4 -8.16 -17.87 0.47
N TYR A 5 -8.41 -16.62 0.80
CA TYR A 5 -8.28 -15.47 -0.09
C TYR A 5 -7.05 -14.66 0.33
N CYS A 6 -6.28 -14.21 -0.65
CA CYS A 6 -5.14 -13.33 -0.42
C CYS A 6 -5.47 -11.92 -0.89
N ASP A 7 -5.60 -10.98 0.04
CA ASP A 7 -5.93 -9.58 -0.24
C ASP A 7 -4.86 -8.90 -1.11
N TYR A 8 -3.58 -9.20 -0.88
CA TYR A 8 -2.49 -8.63 -1.69
C TYR A 8 -2.51 -9.11 -3.14
N CYS A 9 -3.03 -10.31 -3.40
CA CYS A 9 -3.04 -10.92 -4.74
C CYS A 9 -4.41 -10.86 -5.41
N ASP A 10 -5.42 -10.36 -4.72
CA ASP A 10 -6.84 -10.39 -5.12
C ASP A 10 -7.26 -11.73 -5.73
N THR A 11 -6.97 -12.82 -5.01
CA THR A 11 -7.18 -14.17 -5.55
C THR A 11 -7.48 -15.20 -4.47
N TYR A 12 -8.32 -16.17 -4.83
CA TYR A 12 -8.60 -17.34 -4.02
C TYR A 12 -7.61 -18.47 -4.33
N LEU A 13 -7.11 -19.13 -3.29
CA LEU A 13 -6.33 -20.35 -3.43
C LEU A 13 -7.28 -21.51 -3.76
N THR A 14 -6.90 -22.31 -4.77
CA THR A 14 -7.65 -23.50 -5.21
C THR A 14 -7.72 -24.57 -4.12
N HIS A 15 -6.65 -24.73 -3.36
CA HIS A 15 -6.55 -25.64 -2.23
C HIS A 15 -6.06 -24.90 -0.99
N ASP A 16 -6.90 -24.88 0.05
CA ASP A 16 -6.55 -24.23 1.31
C ASP A 16 -5.84 -25.20 2.26
N SER A 17 -4.53 -25.38 2.06
CA SER A 17 -3.67 -26.15 2.97
C SER A 17 -2.53 -25.27 3.51
N PRO A 18 -1.99 -25.56 4.72
CA PRO A 18 -0.87 -24.81 5.26
C PRO A 18 0.35 -24.76 4.33
N SER A 19 0.61 -25.86 3.61
CA SER A 19 1.71 -25.92 2.64
C SER A 19 1.45 -25.01 1.44
N VAL A 20 0.24 -25.04 0.86
CA VAL A 20 -0.11 -24.19 -0.29
C VAL A 20 -0.09 -22.70 0.08
N ARG A 21 -0.61 -22.35 1.27
CA ARG A 21 -0.52 -20.96 1.79
C ARG A 21 0.93 -20.52 1.96
N LYS A 22 1.79 -21.38 2.52
CA LYS A 22 3.22 -21.07 2.67
C LYS A 22 3.90 -20.85 1.32
N THR A 23 3.65 -21.71 0.35
CA THR A 23 4.20 -21.57 -1.01
C THR A 23 3.69 -20.31 -1.70
N HIS A 24 2.41 -19.98 -1.55
CA HIS A 24 1.82 -18.75 -2.08
C HIS A 24 2.50 -17.51 -1.50
N CYS A 25 2.59 -17.40 -0.17
CA CYS A 25 3.20 -16.25 0.50
C CYS A 25 4.70 -16.11 0.21
N GLN A 26 5.39 -17.23 -0.04
CA GLN A 26 6.81 -17.22 -0.43
C GLN A 26 7.03 -16.94 -1.92
N GLY A 27 5.97 -17.02 -2.72
CA GLY A 27 6.00 -16.79 -4.16
C GLY A 27 6.35 -15.36 -4.53
N ARG A 28 7.02 -15.21 -5.68
CA ARG A 28 7.49 -13.92 -6.19
C ARG A 28 6.37 -12.88 -6.33
N LYS A 29 5.26 -13.27 -6.95
CA LYS A 29 4.08 -12.41 -7.17
C LYS A 29 3.54 -11.84 -5.86
N HIS A 30 3.37 -12.67 -4.83
CA HIS A 30 2.86 -12.21 -3.53
C HIS A 30 3.81 -11.20 -2.88
N LYS A 31 5.12 -11.50 -2.88
CA LYS A 31 6.13 -10.59 -2.31
C LYS A 31 6.19 -9.24 -3.02
N GLU A 32 6.10 -9.24 -4.35
CA GLU A 32 6.04 -8.01 -5.16
C GLU A 32 4.79 -7.21 -4.83
N ASN A 33 3.61 -7.85 -4.82
CA ASN A 33 2.36 -7.17 -4.48
C ASN A 33 2.36 -6.59 -3.05
N VAL A 34 2.94 -7.31 -2.09
CA VAL A 34 3.11 -6.81 -0.71
C VAL A 34 4.01 -5.58 -0.69
N ARG A 35 5.13 -5.61 -1.42
CA ARG A 35 6.02 -4.44 -1.53
C ARG A 35 5.30 -3.26 -2.17
N ASP A 36 4.61 -3.48 -3.28
CA ASP A 36 3.90 -2.43 -4.01
C ASP A 36 2.78 -1.82 -3.17
N TYR A 37 2.09 -2.63 -2.36
CA TYR A 37 1.08 -2.16 -1.43
C TYR A 37 1.66 -1.14 -0.44
N TYR A 38 2.76 -1.48 0.24
CA TYR A 38 3.37 -0.57 1.20
C TYR A 38 4.05 0.63 0.53
N GLN A 39 4.59 0.47 -0.68
CA GLN A 39 5.15 1.57 -1.46
C GLN A 39 4.06 2.62 -1.78
N LYS A 40 2.92 2.17 -2.32
CA LYS A 40 1.78 3.05 -2.63
C LYS A 40 1.22 3.72 -1.37
N TRP A 41 1.12 2.97 -0.28
CA TRP A 41 0.66 3.52 1.00
C TRP A 41 1.56 4.67 1.49
N MET A 42 2.88 4.54 1.35
CA MET A 42 3.81 5.61 1.70
C MET A 42 3.68 6.82 0.78
N GLU A 43 3.50 6.60 -0.53
CA GLU A 43 3.29 7.67 -1.51
C GLU A 43 1.99 8.45 -1.23
N GLU A 44 0.90 7.77 -0.90
CA GLU A 44 -0.37 8.41 -0.50
C GLU A 44 -0.21 9.28 0.76
N GLN A 45 0.56 8.80 1.74
CA GLN A 45 0.83 9.56 2.97
C GLN A 45 1.68 10.82 2.68
N ALA A 46 2.66 10.73 1.78
CA ALA A 46 3.44 11.88 1.33
C ALA A 46 2.58 12.88 0.56
N GLN A 47 1.72 12.40 -0.34
CA GLN A 47 0.80 13.26 -1.11
C GLN A 47 -0.15 14.02 -0.20
N LYS A 48 -0.69 13.35 0.83
CA LYS A 48 -1.56 14.00 1.83
C LYS A 48 -0.86 15.17 2.53
N LEU A 49 0.43 15.06 2.83
CA LEU A 49 1.22 16.14 3.44
C LEU A 49 1.44 17.31 2.45
N ILE A 50 1.72 17.00 1.18
CA ILE A 50 1.86 18.00 0.10
C ILE A 50 0.55 18.75 -0.07
N ASP A 51 -0.58 18.06 -0.10
CA ASP A 51 -1.90 18.66 -0.29
C ASP A 51 -2.27 19.58 0.87
N GLN A 52 -2.01 19.15 2.11
CA GLN A 52 -2.21 19.98 3.31
C GLN A 52 -1.37 21.25 3.27
N THR A 53 -0.08 21.14 2.92
CA THR A 53 0.84 22.27 2.82
C THR A 53 0.41 23.23 1.70
N THR A 54 0.04 22.68 0.54
CA THR A 54 -0.43 23.44 -0.62
C THR A 54 -1.74 24.18 -0.31
N ALA A 55 -2.67 23.53 0.39
CA ALA A 55 -3.92 24.16 0.83
C ALA A 55 -3.67 25.28 1.87
N ALA A 56 -2.76 25.07 2.82
CA ALA A 56 -2.36 26.08 3.80
C ALA A 56 -1.69 27.29 3.15
N TYR A 57 -0.83 27.07 2.15
CA TYR A 57 -0.21 28.14 1.37
C TYR A 57 -1.23 28.92 0.54
N LYS A 58 -2.11 28.22 -0.20
CA LYS A 58 -3.18 28.85 -1.00
C LYS A 58 -4.16 29.67 -0.16
N SER A 59 -4.41 29.26 1.09
CA SER A 59 -5.26 30.00 2.03
C SER A 59 -4.58 31.19 2.70
N GLY A 60 -3.33 31.52 2.33
CA GLY A 60 -2.59 32.67 2.85
C GLY A 60 -2.12 32.51 4.30
N LYS A 61 -2.16 31.30 4.86
CA LYS A 61 -1.72 31.02 6.23
C LYS A 61 -0.22 30.77 6.37
N LEU A 62 0.50 30.56 5.27
CA LEU A 62 1.94 30.32 5.25
C LEU A 62 2.64 31.36 4.35
N ILE A 63 3.49 32.20 4.95
CA ILE A 63 4.24 33.28 4.30
C ILE A 63 5.61 32.79 3.79
N ASN A 64 6.05 31.59 4.19
CA ASN A 64 7.29 30.97 3.71
C ASN A 64 7.05 29.48 3.41
N PRO A 65 7.50 28.97 2.25
CA PRO A 65 7.47 27.55 1.98
C PRO A 65 8.41 26.82 2.96
N PRO A 66 8.01 25.65 3.49
CA PRO A 66 8.83 24.87 4.42
C PRO A 66 10.01 24.13 3.77
N PHE A 67 10.21 24.28 2.45
CA PHE A 67 11.35 23.75 1.73
C PHE A 67 12.00 24.87 0.89
N PRO A 68 13.34 24.93 0.83
CA PRO A 68 14.07 25.83 -0.06
C PRO A 68 13.84 25.51 -1.53
#